data_AF-A0A978UZ41-F1
#
_entry.id   AF-A0A978UZ41-F1
#
_cell.length_a   1.000
_cell.length_b   1.000
_cell.length_c   1.000
_cell.angle_alpha   90.00
_cell.angle_beta   90.00
_cell.angle_gamma   90.00
#
_symmetry.space_group_name_H-M   'P 1'
#
loop_
_entity.id
_entity.type
_entity.pdbx_description
1 polymer ?
#
loop_
_entity_poly.entity_id
_entity_poly.type
_entity_poly.pdbx_seq_one_letter_code
_entity_poly.pdbx_strand_id
1 'polypeptide(L)'
;MAQPPPHRFHKYLLVEPPQHVLKLRKDEIVRLLRKLSSDSLQDFTKVEMKSSLTELIFNVIMRMVLGKRYYGDDVKEEAHDFTEVIEEVFMCGGATNPGDFLPILKWIGIDGFERTIQKLFNRADSLLQGLIDEHLRNKGSTRNTMIDHLLSLHESQPEYYTDQIIKGFILVN
;
A
#
# COMPACT_ATOMS: atom_id res chain seq x y z
N MET A 1 -12.05 30.97 -27.31
CA MET A 1 -11.87 30.38 -25.96
C MET A 1 -13.09 29.52 -25.68
N ALA A 2 -12.93 28.20 -25.59
CA ALA A 2 -14.04 27.29 -25.28
C ALA A 2 -14.29 27.28 -23.75
N GLN A 3 -15.55 27.39 -23.34
CA GLN A 3 -15.93 27.19 -21.94
C GLN A 3 -15.73 25.73 -21.52
N PRO A 4 -15.24 25.46 -20.30
CA PRO A 4 -15.15 24.10 -19.79
C PRO A 4 -16.56 23.54 -19.53
N PRO A 5 -16.82 22.25 -19.79
CA PRO A 5 -18.13 21.67 -19.61
C PRO A 5 -18.51 21.65 -18.11
N PRO A 6 -19.73 22.07 -17.75
CA PRO A 6 -20.18 22.01 -16.37
C PRO A 6 -20.45 20.54 -16.02
N HIS A 7 -20.19 20.17 -14.76
CA HIS A 7 -20.65 18.93 -14.09
C HIS A 7 -19.71 17.72 -13.97
N ARG A 8 -18.42 17.77 -14.34
CA ARG A 8 -17.54 16.58 -14.19
C ARG A 8 -16.91 16.39 -12.81
N PHE A 9 -16.88 17.41 -11.95
CA PHE A 9 -16.16 17.33 -10.65
C PHE A 9 -16.99 16.72 -9.50
N HIS A 10 -18.31 16.78 -9.55
CA HIS A 10 -19.16 16.30 -8.44
C HIS A 10 -19.31 14.77 -8.36
N LYS A 11 -19.01 14.02 -9.43
CA LYS A 11 -19.14 12.55 -9.42
C LYS A 11 -18.02 11.82 -8.66
N TYR A 12 -16.84 12.44 -8.50
CA TYR A 12 -15.72 11.80 -7.78
C TYR A 12 -15.90 11.82 -6.26
N LEU A 13 -16.70 12.74 -5.73
CA LEU A 13 -16.96 12.88 -4.29
C LEU A 13 -18.12 11.99 -3.79
N LEU A 14 -18.81 11.26 -4.68
CA LEU A 14 -19.97 10.41 -4.38
C LEU A 14 -19.77 8.94 -4.78
N VAL A 15 -18.53 8.52 -5.07
CA VAL A 15 -18.25 7.11 -5.28
C VAL A 15 -18.25 6.44 -3.90
N GLU A 16 -19.33 5.74 -3.57
CA GLU A 16 -19.35 4.83 -2.44
C GLU A 16 -18.11 3.92 -2.53
N PRO A 17 -17.33 3.74 -1.45
CA PRO A 17 -16.22 2.81 -1.46
C PRO A 17 -16.75 1.46 -1.94
N PRO A 18 -16.12 0.82 -2.93
CA PRO A 18 -16.69 -0.38 -3.51
C PRO A 18 -16.91 -1.41 -2.40
N GLN A 19 -18.09 -2.05 -2.38
CA GLN A 19 -18.60 -2.79 -1.19
C GLN A 19 -17.63 -3.84 -0.64
N HIS A 20 -16.70 -4.33 -1.47
CA HIS A 20 -15.62 -5.22 -1.04
C HIS A 20 -14.71 -4.56 0.02
N VAL A 21 -14.42 -3.26 -0.06
CA VAL A 21 -13.57 -2.52 0.88
C VAL A 21 -14.14 -2.53 2.30
N LEU A 22 -15.45 -2.33 2.44
CA LEU A 22 -16.12 -2.36 3.74
C LEU A 22 -16.01 -3.76 4.39
N LYS A 23 -16.15 -4.81 3.58
CA LYS A 23 -15.96 -6.18 4.03
C LYS A 23 -14.52 -6.43 4.49
N LEU A 24 -13.53 -5.98 3.71
CA LEU A 24 -12.11 -6.10 4.07
C LEU A 24 -11.80 -5.41 5.39
N ARG A 25 -12.28 -4.16 5.58
CA ARG A 25 -12.13 -3.41 6.83
C ARG A 25 -12.73 -4.14 8.01
N LYS A 26 -13.96 -4.62 7.87
CA LYS A 26 -14.65 -5.36 8.93
C LYS A 26 -13.89 -6.64 9.29
N ASP A 27 -13.41 -7.39 8.30
CA ASP A 27 -12.64 -8.61 8.51
C ASP A 27 -11.37 -8.35 9.32
N GLU A 28 -10.60 -7.31 8.98
CA GLU A 28 -9.36 -6.98 9.70
C GLU A 28 -9.62 -6.42 11.10
N ILE A 29 -10.67 -5.61 11.29
CA ILE A 29 -11.08 -5.14 12.63
C ILE A 29 -11.44 -6.33 13.52
N VAL A 30 -12.23 -7.29 13.00
CA VAL A 30 -12.58 -8.50 13.75
C VAL A 30 -11.33 -9.33 14.08
N ARG A 31 -10.36 -9.40 13.17
CA ARG A 31 -9.08 -10.10 13.42
C ARG A 31 -8.29 -9.43 14.54
N LEU A 32 -8.15 -8.10 14.52
CA LEU A 32 -7.51 -7.35 15.60
C LEU A 32 -8.21 -7.59 16.94
N LEU A 33 -9.55 -7.48 16.99
CA LEU A 33 -10.32 -7.71 18.21
C LEU A 33 -10.13 -9.13 18.77
N ARG A 34 -10.04 -10.14 17.89
CA ARG A 34 -9.74 -11.52 18.31
C ARG A 34 -8.34 -11.63 18.90
N LYS A 35 -7.31 -11.06 18.24
CA LYS A 35 -5.93 -11.04 18.74
C LYS A 35 -5.86 -10.42 20.14
N LEU A 36 -6.41 -9.22 20.30
CA LEU A 36 -6.45 -8.53 21.59
C LEU A 36 -7.23 -9.30 22.66
N SER A 37 -8.36 -9.91 22.30
CA SER A 37 -9.16 -10.72 23.22
C SER A 37 -8.40 -11.96 23.67
N SER A 38 -7.81 -12.71 22.72
CA SER A 38 -7.00 -13.90 22.99
C SER A 38 -5.84 -13.62 23.94
N ASP A 39 -5.14 -12.50 23.74
CA ASP A 39 -4.00 -12.10 24.57
C ASP A 39 -4.42 -11.71 26.00
N SER A 40 -5.70 -11.39 26.21
CA SER A 40 -6.27 -10.95 27.50
C SER A 40 -7.05 -12.04 28.26
N LEU A 41 -7.03 -13.29 27.77
CA LEU A 41 -7.87 -14.37 28.32
C LEU A 41 -7.52 -14.81 29.75
N GLN A 42 -6.28 -14.59 30.19
CA GLN A 42 -5.83 -15.02 31.53
C GLN A 42 -5.60 -13.86 32.50
N ASP A 43 -5.12 -12.72 32.01
CA ASP A 43 -4.83 -11.54 32.83
C ASP A 43 -4.83 -10.27 31.97
N PHE A 44 -4.72 -9.10 32.63
CA PHE A 44 -4.54 -7.84 31.91
C PHE A 44 -3.24 -7.87 31.09
N THR A 45 -3.37 -7.68 29.78
CA THR A 45 -2.22 -7.63 28.86
C THR A 45 -1.98 -6.21 28.37
N LYS A 46 -0.74 -5.74 28.56
CA LYS A 46 -0.29 -4.48 27.99
C LYS A 46 -0.08 -4.66 26.48
N VAL A 47 -0.76 -3.85 25.69
CA VAL A 47 -0.68 -3.87 24.22
C VAL A 47 -0.02 -2.60 23.70
N GLU A 48 0.87 -2.76 22.73
CA GLU A 48 1.37 -1.64 21.93
C GLU A 48 0.36 -1.33 20.82
N MET A 49 -0.44 -0.29 21.05
CA MET A 49 -1.57 0.06 20.18
C MET A 49 -1.12 0.62 18.83
N LYS A 50 0.02 1.30 18.75
CA LYS A 50 0.48 1.91 17.49
C LYS A 50 0.75 0.83 16.44
N SER A 51 1.56 -0.17 16.78
CA SER A 51 1.89 -1.32 15.94
C SER A 51 0.65 -2.11 15.57
N SER A 52 -0.27 -2.31 16.51
CA SER A 52 -1.52 -3.04 16.27
C SER A 52 -2.43 -2.32 15.26
N LEU A 53 -2.51 -0.99 15.35
CA LEU A 53 -3.29 -0.17 14.40
C LEU A 53 -2.57 -0.04 13.05
N THR A 54 -1.24 0.06 13.04
CA THR A 54 -0.44 0.04 11.81
C THR A 54 -0.65 -1.28 11.05
N GLU A 55 -0.56 -2.43 11.73
CA GLU A 55 -0.84 -3.76 11.15
C GLU A 55 -2.25 -3.82 10.54
N LEU A 56 -3.25 -3.32 11.28
CA LEU A 56 -4.64 -3.25 10.80
C LEU A 56 -4.76 -2.42 9.51
N ILE A 57 -4.27 -1.18 9.52
CA ILE A 57 -4.38 -0.27 8.38
C ILE A 57 -3.64 -0.84 7.17
N PHE A 58 -2.44 -1.37 7.39
CA PHE A 58 -1.62 -1.95 6.34
C PHE A 58 -2.32 -3.14 5.69
N ASN A 59 -2.80 -4.11 6.47
CA ASN A 59 -3.50 -5.28 5.94
C ASN A 59 -4.80 -4.89 5.21
N VAL A 60 -5.50 -3.83 5.63
CA VAL A 60 -6.64 -3.29 4.89
C VAL A 60 -6.21 -2.74 3.53
N ILE A 61 -5.19 -1.89 3.48
CA ILE A 61 -4.66 -1.30 2.23
C ILE A 61 -4.17 -2.40 1.29
N MET A 62 -3.34 -3.31 1.78
CA MET A 62 -2.77 -4.35 0.93
C MET A 62 -3.82 -5.32 0.37
N ARG A 63 -4.86 -5.65 1.14
CA ARG A 63 -5.95 -6.46 0.62
C ARG A 63 -6.81 -5.71 -0.41
N MET A 64 -6.92 -4.39 -0.33
CA MET A 64 -7.58 -3.59 -1.37
C MET A 64 -6.73 -3.51 -2.64
N VAL A 65 -5.42 -3.28 -2.48
CA VAL A 65 -4.52 -3.01 -3.60
C VAL A 65 -4.12 -4.30 -4.32
N LEU A 66 -3.74 -5.34 -3.57
CA LEU A 66 -3.15 -6.58 -4.08
C LEU A 66 -3.97 -7.85 -3.76
N GLY A 67 -5.05 -7.72 -2.99
CA GLY A 67 -5.88 -8.87 -2.61
C GLY A 67 -5.26 -9.79 -1.55
N LYS A 68 -4.08 -9.47 -1.02
CA LYS A 68 -3.30 -10.31 -0.10
C LYS A 68 -2.99 -9.59 1.23
N ARG A 69 -2.75 -10.36 2.28
CA ARG A 69 -2.20 -9.87 3.56
C ARG A 69 -0.69 -10.00 3.56
N TYR A 70 -0.04 -9.08 4.25
CA TYR A 70 1.42 -9.02 4.32
C TYR A 70 1.94 -8.90 5.78
N TYR A 71 1.06 -8.75 6.78
CA TYR A 71 1.41 -8.81 8.20
C TYR A 71 0.60 -9.87 8.97
N GLY A 72 1.25 -10.43 10.00
CA GLY A 72 0.67 -11.37 10.98
C GLY A 72 1.33 -12.76 10.95
N ASP A 73 1.00 -13.60 11.94
CA ASP A 73 1.66 -14.90 12.15
C ASP A 73 1.40 -15.94 11.04
N ASP A 74 0.40 -15.71 10.19
CA ASP A 74 -0.02 -16.61 9.11
C ASP A 74 0.57 -16.24 7.73
N VAL A 75 1.53 -15.32 7.68
CA VAL A 75 2.02 -14.76 6.42
C VAL A 75 3.31 -15.46 5.95
N LYS A 76 3.42 -15.68 4.63
CA LYS A 76 4.60 -16.30 4.00
C LYS A 76 5.83 -15.39 4.08
N GLU A 77 7.03 -15.97 4.03
CA GLU A 77 8.33 -15.24 4.02
C GLU A 77 8.38 -14.10 2.99
N GLU A 78 7.77 -14.28 1.82
CA GLU A 78 7.64 -13.26 0.76
C GLU A 78 7.06 -11.93 1.26
N ALA A 79 6.29 -11.95 2.35
CA ALA A 79 5.71 -10.75 2.89
C ALA A 79 6.62 -9.95 3.83
N HIS A 80 7.70 -10.54 4.32
CA HIS A 80 8.67 -9.83 5.14
C HIS A 80 9.40 -8.79 4.27
N ASP A 81 10.00 -9.23 3.15
CA ASP A 81 10.71 -8.35 2.21
C ASP A 81 9.77 -7.28 1.63
N PHE A 82 8.52 -7.67 1.39
CA PHE A 82 7.50 -6.76 0.91
C PHE A 82 7.21 -5.64 1.92
N THR A 83 6.94 -6.05 3.15
CA THR A 83 6.63 -5.17 4.27
C THR A 83 7.78 -4.21 4.55
N GLU A 84 9.01 -4.72 4.61
CA GLU A 84 10.21 -3.91 4.86
C GLU A 84 10.38 -2.81 3.81
N VAL A 85 10.26 -3.15 2.52
CA VAL A 85 10.42 -2.17 1.43
C VAL A 85 9.31 -1.10 1.48
N ILE A 86 8.06 -1.49 1.73
CA ILE A 86 6.95 -0.54 1.78
C ILE A 86 7.03 0.34 3.04
N GLU A 87 7.42 -0.21 4.20
CA GLU A 87 7.69 0.58 5.41
C GLU A 87 8.80 1.61 5.18
N GLU A 88 9.92 1.22 4.56
CA GLU A 88 11.00 2.13 4.21
C GLU A 88 10.52 3.25 3.26
N VAL A 89 9.69 2.91 2.26
CA VAL A 89 9.08 3.90 1.34
C VAL A 89 8.17 4.87 2.09
N PHE A 90 7.29 4.40 2.98
CA PHE A 90 6.42 5.28 3.77
C PHE A 90 7.19 6.15 4.76
N MET A 91 8.25 5.61 5.38
CA MET A 91 9.12 6.39 6.26
C MET A 91 9.85 7.51 5.51
N CYS A 92 10.31 7.23 4.29
CA CYS A 92 10.94 8.24 3.43
C CYS A 92 9.93 9.21 2.83
N GLY A 93 8.74 8.76 2.45
CA GLY A 93 7.69 9.58 1.82
C GLY A 93 6.84 10.39 2.81
N GLY A 94 6.75 9.95 4.07
CA GLY A 94 5.96 10.58 5.14
C GLY A 94 6.69 11.67 5.92
N ALA A 95 7.95 11.93 5.61
CA ALA A 95 8.68 13.08 6.16
C ALA A 95 8.05 14.37 5.63
N THR A 96 7.38 15.09 6.52
CA THR A 96 6.65 16.32 6.17
C THR A 96 7.55 17.55 6.22
N ASN A 97 8.74 17.43 6.82
CA ASN A 97 9.74 18.48 6.90
C ASN A 97 11.10 17.96 6.41
N PRO A 98 11.84 18.73 5.56
CA PRO A 98 13.26 18.48 5.29
C PRO A 98 14.09 18.28 6.57
N GLY A 99 13.67 18.89 7.68
CA GLY A 99 14.18 18.72 9.03
C GLY A 99 14.18 17.28 9.56
N ASP A 100 13.23 16.45 9.14
CA ASP A 100 13.11 15.04 9.56
C ASP A 100 14.22 14.18 8.95
N PHE A 101 14.78 14.64 7.82
CA PHE A 101 15.94 14.01 7.20
C PHE A 101 17.27 14.56 7.71
N LEU A 102 17.30 15.73 8.38
CA LEU A 102 18.55 16.32 8.89
C LEU A 102 19.37 15.39 9.78
N PRO A 103 18.79 14.56 10.68
CA PRO A 103 19.55 13.61 11.47
C PRO A 103 20.25 12.55 10.61
N ILE A 104 19.56 12.02 9.60
CA ILE A 104 20.11 11.03 8.66
C ILE A 104 21.14 11.71 7.75
N LEU A 105 20.81 12.83 7.12
CA LEU A 105 21.69 13.63 6.27
C LEU A 105 22.98 14.07 6.98
N LYS A 106 22.93 14.36 8.30
CA LYS A 106 24.13 14.65 9.10
C LYS A 106 25.03 13.44 9.30
N TRP A 107 24.48 12.23 9.33
CA TRP A 107 25.24 10.99 9.53
C TRP A 107 25.86 10.45 8.24
N ILE A 108 25.16 10.56 7.10
CA ILE A 108 25.60 9.94 5.83
C ILE A 108 25.95 10.95 4.71
N GLY A 109 25.68 12.24 4.90
CA GLY A 109 25.82 13.26 3.86
C GLY A 109 24.70 13.22 2.80
N ILE A 110 24.55 14.30 2.03
CA ILE A 110 23.53 14.41 0.96
C ILE A 110 23.72 13.30 -0.09
N ASP A 111 24.95 13.12 -0.57
CA ASP A 111 25.28 12.06 -1.54
C ASP A 111 24.99 10.65 -1.00
N GLY A 112 25.16 10.44 0.31
CA GLY A 112 24.83 9.17 0.96
C GLY A 112 23.32 8.93 1.02
N PHE A 113 22.55 9.97 1.30
CA PHE A 113 21.09 9.91 1.31
C PHE A 113 20.51 9.65 -0.08
N GLU A 114 20.99 10.34 -1.11
CA GLU A 114 20.58 10.09 -2.51
C GLU A 114 20.83 8.63 -2.90
N ARG A 115 21.98 8.06 -2.53
CA ARG A 115 22.28 6.63 -2.77
C ARG A 115 21.35 5.69 -2.01
N THR A 116 20.97 6.02 -0.78
CA THR A 116 20.03 5.22 0.01
C THR A 116 18.63 5.25 -0.61
N ILE A 117 18.14 6.43 -0.98
CA ILE A 117 16.84 6.58 -1.67
C ILE A 117 16.85 5.87 -3.02
N GLN A 118 17.94 5.95 -3.79
CA GLN A 118 18.04 5.23 -5.07
C GLN A 118 17.99 3.70 -4.88
N LYS A 119 18.66 3.16 -3.85
CA LYS A 119 18.59 1.74 -3.53
C LYS A 119 17.17 1.32 -3.13
N LEU A 120 16.50 2.13 -2.31
CA LEU A 120 15.11 1.90 -1.92
C LEU A 120 14.18 1.93 -3.13
N PHE A 121 14.34 2.92 -4.02
CA PHE A 121 13.57 3.01 -5.25
C PHE A 121 13.74 1.76 -6.12
N ASN A 122 14.97 1.27 -6.30
CA ASN A 122 15.23 0.07 -7.09
C ASN A 122 14.59 -1.19 -6.47
N ARG A 123 14.65 -1.33 -5.13
CA ARG A 123 13.98 -2.43 -4.40
C ARG A 123 12.46 -2.36 -4.59
N ALA A 124 11.88 -1.17 -4.41
CA ALA A 124 10.45 -0.93 -4.58
C ALA A 124 9.99 -1.17 -6.03
N ASP A 125 10.73 -0.69 -7.03
CA ASP A 125 10.40 -0.89 -8.44
C ASP A 125 10.42 -2.37 -8.83
N SER A 126 11.43 -3.12 -8.37
CA SER A 126 11.54 -4.57 -8.59
C SER A 126 10.41 -5.33 -7.93
N LEU A 127 10.06 -4.97 -6.69
CA LEU A 127 8.96 -5.57 -5.94
C LEU A 127 7.64 -5.32 -6.69
N LEU A 128 7.34 -4.07 -7.07
CA LEU A 128 6.09 -3.73 -7.74
C LEU A 128 6.01 -4.34 -9.14
N GLN A 129 7.13 -4.46 -9.86
CA GLN A 129 7.16 -5.19 -11.13
C GLN A 129 6.78 -6.66 -10.93
N GLY A 130 7.32 -7.31 -9.90
CA GLY A 130 6.97 -8.69 -9.56
C GLY A 130 5.46 -8.88 -9.34
N LEU A 131 4.79 -7.92 -8.71
CA LEU A 131 3.33 -7.94 -8.51
C LEU A 131 2.56 -7.80 -9.81
N ILE A 132 2.98 -6.87 -10.68
CA ILE A 132 2.38 -6.67 -12.01
C ILE A 132 2.50 -7.96 -12.81
N ASP A 133 3.69 -8.55 -12.85
CA ASP A 133 3.96 -9.78 -13.59
C ASP A 133 3.14 -10.96 -13.02
N GLU A 134 2.98 -11.05 -11.70
CA GLU A 134 2.13 -12.06 -11.06
C GLU A 134 0.67 -11.94 -11.49
N HIS A 135 0.11 -10.73 -11.46
CA HIS A 135 -1.28 -10.49 -11.85
C HIS A 135 -1.50 -10.71 -13.36
N LEU A 136 -0.52 -10.36 -14.20
CA LEU A 136 -0.56 -10.65 -15.64
C LEU A 136 -0.50 -12.14 -15.95
N ARG A 137 0.16 -12.96 -15.11
CA ARG A 137 0.14 -14.43 -15.24
C ARG A 137 -1.19 -15.04 -14.77
N ASN A 138 -1.85 -14.40 -13.80
CA ASN A 138 -3.05 -14.91 -13.13
C ASN A 138 -4.39 -14.35 -13.70
N LYS A 139 -4.45 -13.98 -14.99
CA LYS A 139 -5.61 -13.35 -15.69
C LYS A 139 -6.99 -14.05 -15.56
N GLY A 140 -7.08 -15.20 -14.90
CA GLY A 140 -8.32 -15.96 -14.67
C GLY A 140 -8.98 -15.80 -13.29
N SER A 141 -8.34 -15.15 -12.30
CA SER A 141 -8.96 -14.91 -10.98
C SER A 141 -9.80 -13.63 -10.95
N THR A 142 -10.78 -13.56 -10.05
CA THR A 142 -11.71 -12.42 -9.90
C THR A 142 -10.98 -11.09 -9.77
N ARG A 143 -11.18 -10.19 -10.76
CA ARG A 143 -10.63 -8.82 -10.84
C ARG A 143 -11.25 -7.86 -9.82
N ASN A 144 -10.95 -8.04 -8.54
CA ASN A 144 -11.55 -7.26 -7.46
C ASN A 144 -10.53 -6.40 -6.70
N THR A 145 -9.29 -6.32 -7.17
CA THR A 145 -8.25 -5.49 -6.56
C THR A 145 -8.00 -4.21 -7.37
N MET A 146 -7.36 -3.22 -6.75
CA MET A 146 -6.97 -2.00 -7.47
C MET A 146 -5.96 -2.30 -8.58
N ILE A 147 -4.99 -3.19 -8.35
CA ILE A 147 -4.01 -3.56 -9.39
C ILE A 147 -4.68 -4.25 -10.58
N ASP A 148 -5.68 -5.12 -10.35
CA ASP A 148 -6.46 -5.72 -11.44
C ASP A 148 -7.15 -4.66 -12.30
N HIS A 149 -7.71 -3.62 -11.65
CA HIS A 149 -8.38 -2.54 -12.35
C HIS A 149 -7.37 -1.71 -13.15
N LEU A 150 -6.24 -1.33 -12.54
CA LEU A 150 -5.18 -0.57 -13.21
C LEU A 150 -4.57 -1.34 -14.39
N LEU A 151 -4.39 -2.66 -14.28
CA LEU A 151 -3.92 -3.50 -15.38
C LEU A 151 -4.96 -3.62 -16.50
N SER A 152 -6.27 -3.66 -16.18
CA SER A 152 -7.31 -3.60 -17.22
C SER A 152 -7.32 -2.26 -17.97
N LEU A 153 -6.97 -1.17 -17.29
CA LEU A 153 -6.81 0.14 -17.89
C LEU A 153 -5.53 0.23 -18.73
N HIS A 154 -4.45 -0.40 -18.29
CA HIS A 154 -3.23 -0.57 -19.11
C HIS A 154 -3.51 -1.29 -20.42
N GLU A 155 -4.27 -2.40 -20.39
CA GLU A 155 -4.62 -3.16 -21.60
C GLU A 155 -5.49 -2.34 -22.57
N SER A 156 -6.34 -1.46 -22.07
CA SER A 156 -7.29 -0.69 -22.90
C SER A 156 -6.78 0.70 -23.30
N GLN A 157 -5.88 1.29 -22.52
CA GLN A 157 -5.35 2.65 -22.66
C GLN A 157 -3.84 2.68 -22.31
N PRO A 158 -3.00 1.93 -23.04
CA PRO A 158 -1.59 1.72 -22.69
C PRO A 158 -0.77 3.01 -22.70
N GLU A 159 -1.18 4.03 -23.47
CA GLU A 159 -0.50 5.34 -23.49
C GLU A 159 -0.72 6.15 -22.21
N TYR A 160 -1.80 5.88 -21.47
CA TYR A 160 -2.17 6.62 -20.26
C TYR A 160 -1.84 5.88 -18.97
N TYR A 161 -1.86 4.55 -18.98
CA TYR A 161 -1.64 3.70 -17.81
C TYR A 161 -0.37 2.88 -17.98
N THR A 162 0.78 3.53 -18.13
CA THR A 162 2.07 2.83 -18.19
C THR A 162 2.41 2.16 -16.86
N ASP A 163 3.32 1.19 -16.86
CA ASP A 163 3.79 0.51 -15.64
C ASP A 163 4.23 1.53 -14.57
N GLN A 164 4.92 2.60 -14.97
CA GLN A 164 5.33 3.66 -14.05
C GLN A 164 4.15 4.38 -13.40
N ILE A 165 3.07 4.63 -14.14
CA ILE A 165 1.85 5.25 -13.62
C ILE A 165 1.14 4.29 -12.66
N ILE A 166 1.06 3.00 -13.00
CA ILE A 166 0.45 1.97 -12.13
C ILE A 166 1.24 1.85 -10.82
N LYS A 167 2.57 1.75 -10.91
CA LYS A 167 3.47 1.72 -9.74
C LYS A 167 3.30 2.98 -8.89
N GLY A 168 3.22 4.15 -9.51
CA GLY A 168 2.96 5.41 -8.83
C GLY A 168 1.63 5.42 -8.07
N PHE A 169 0.55 4.91 -8.67
CA PHE A 169 -0.75 4.81 -8.00
C PHE A 169 -0.75 3.88 -6.79
N ILE A 170 0.06 2.80 -6.82
CA ILE A 170 0.22 1.87 -5.70
C ILE A 170 0.98 2.51 -4.53
N LEU A 171 1.98 3.35 -4.83
CA LEU A 171 2.83 3.97 -3.81
C LEU A 171 2.20 5.19 -3.11
N VAL A 172 1.20 5.83 -3.73
CA VAL A 172 0.64 7.11 -3.27
C VAL A 172 -0.75 6.97 -2.62
N ASN A 173 -1.43 5.81 -2.75
CA ASN A 173 -2.77 5.56 -2.19
C ASN A 173 -2.79 4.57 -1.03
#